data_AF-A0A6G7BP13-F1
#
_entry.id   AF-A0A6G7BP13-F1
#
_cell.length_a   1.000
_cell.length_b   1.000
_cell.length_c   1.000
_cell.angle_alpha   90.00
_cell.angle_beta   90.00
_cell.angle_gamma   90.00
#
_symmetry.space_group_name_H-M   'P 1'
#
loop_
_entity.id
_entity.type
_entity.pdbx_description
1 polymer ?
#
loop_
_entity_poly.entity_id
_entity_poly.type
_entity_poly.pdbx_seq_one_letter_code
_entity_poly.pdbx_strand_id
1 'polypeptide(L)'
;MKNIELYKLMDLVDEIKRIDAIILLHKNVESNEFMASQYEAKKLKLMAQLIDALAAPKVQSEQSFSLIQMLLSKFYPNKIDKQAFKENGLDDLMAVI
;
A
#
# COMPACT_ATOMS: atom_id res chain seq x y z
N MET A 1 3.76 14.95 -15.79
CA MET A 1 2.56 14.09 -15.71
C MET A 1 1.45 14.75 -16.52
N LYS A 2 0.81 14.05 -17.46
CA LYS A 2 -0.42 14.58 -18.07
C LYS A 2 -1.47 14.66 -16.97
N ASN A 3 -2.26 15.74 -16.87
CA ASN A 3 -3.24 15.95 -15.79
C ASN A 3 -4.11 14.72 -15.47
N ILE A 4 -4.45 13.92 -16.49
CA ILE A 4 -5.23 12.67 -16.36
C ILE A 4 -4.55 11.63 -15.46
N GLU A 5 -3.23 11.46 -15.55
CA GLU A 5 -2.49 10.48 -14.74
C GLU A 5 -2.44 10.91 -13.27
N LEU A 6 -2.30 12.21 -13.01
CA LEU A 6 -2.35 12.76 -11.66
C LEU A 6 -3.73 12.55 -11.02
N TYR A 7 -4.82 12.83 -11.74
CA TYR A 7 -6.17 12.61 -11.23
C TYR A 7 -6.43 11.14 -10.87
N LYS A 8 -5.96 10.19 -11.70
CA LYS A 8 -6.07 8.76 -11.38
C LYS A 8 -5.33 8.37 -10.11
N LEU A 9 -4.14 8.94 -9.87
CA LEU A 9 -3.38 8.70 -8.65
C LEU A 9 -4.09 9.30 -7.43
N MET A 10 -4.70 10.48 -7.57
CA MET A 10 -5.51 11.09 -6.51
C MET A 10 -6.74 10.22 -6.18
N ASP A 11 -7.45 9.73 -7.19
CA ASP A 11 -8.61 8.85 -7.02
C ASP A 11 -8.22 7.56 -6.26
N LEU A 12 -7.07 6.95 -6.60
CA LEU A 12 -6.54 5.78 -5.89
C LEU A 12 -6.26 6.08 -4.42
N VAL A 13 -5.63 7.22 -4.12
CA VAL A 13 -5.34 7.64 -2.73
C VAL A 13 -6.64 7.83 -1.95
N ASP A 14 -7.65 8.45 -2.54
CA ASP A 14 -8.92 8.68 -1.87
C ASP A 14 -9.71 7.39 -1.67
N GLU A 15 -9.65 6.44 -2.61
CA GLU A 15 -10.23 5.12 -2.40
C GLU A 15 -9.53 4.37 -1.25
N ILE A 16 -8.19 4.42 -1.16
CA ILE A 16 -7.43 3.82 -0.06
C ILE A 16 -7.87 4.41 1.29
N LYS A 17 -7.98 5.74 1.41
CA LYS A 17 -8.45 6.39 2.64
C LYS A 17 -9.86 5.94 3.01
N ARG A 18 -10.76 5.82 2.05
CA ARG A 18 -12.13 5.36 2.27
C ARG A 18 -12.16 3.93 2.80
N ILE A 19 -11.39 3.02 2.19
CA ILE A 19 -11.30 1.64 2.67
C ILE A 19 -10.70 1.57 4.07
N ASP A 20 -9.69 2.39 4.37
CA ASP A 20 -9.08 2.47 5.70
C ASP A 20 -10.09 2.89 6.77
N ALA A 21 -10.93 3.89 6.47
CA ALA A 21 -12.02 4.30 7.36
C ALA A 21 -13.04 3.17 7.59
N ILE A 22 -13.37 2.40 6.55
CA ILE A 22 -14.28 1.23 6.68
C ILE A 22 -13.65 0.14 7.56
N ILE A 23 -12.36 -0.15 7.39
CA ILE A 23 -11.63 -1.11 8.24
C ILE A 23 -11.71 -0.69 9.71
N LEU A 24 -11.48 0.59 10.01
CA LEU A 24 -11.57 1.12 11.37
C LEU A 24 -12.97 0.97 11.98
N LEU A 25 -14.02 1.18 11.18
CA LEU A 25 -15.41 0.97 11.63
C LEU A 25 -15.67 -0.49 12.02
N HIS A 26 -15.10 -1.44 11.28
CA HIS A 26 -15.36 -2.87 11.48
C HIS A 26 -14.47 -3.49 12.56
N LYS A 27 -13.26 -2.96 12.80
CA LYS A 27 -12.37 -3.43 13.87
C LYS A 27 -12.89 -3.14 15.28
N ASN A 28 -13.76 -2.13 15.42
CA ASN A 28 -14.36 -1.77 16.71
C ASN A 28 -15.63 -2.56 17.03
N VAL A 29 -16.02 -3.53 16.20
CA VAL A 29 -17.20 -4.37 16.39
C VAL A 29 -16.75 -5.82 16.44
N GLU A 30 -16.84 -6.46 17.61
CA GLU A 30 -16.30 -7.81 17.92
C GLU A 30 -16.80 -8.94 16.99
N SER A 31 -17.79 -8.69 16.13
CA SER A 31 -18.41 -9.73 15.30
C SER A 31 -18.06 -9.66 13.80
N ASN A 32 -17.06 -8.89 13.36
CA ASN A 32 -16.87 -8.64 11.92
C ASN A 32 -15.46 -8.81 11.36
N GLU A 33 -14.67 -9.70 11.96
CA GLU A 33 -13.29 -10.02 11.55
C GLU A 33 -13.20 -10.47 10.08
N PHE A 34 -14.17 -11.27 9.61
CA PHE A 34 -14.24 -11.67 8.20
C PHE A 34 -14.34 -10.46 7.26
N MET A 35 -15.28 -9.53 7.48
CA MET A 35 -15.39 -8.35 6.61
C MET A 35 -14.17 -7.44 6.73
N ALA A 36 -13.61 -7.26 7.93
CA ALA A 36 -12.38 -6.51 8.12
C ALA A 36 -11.23 -7.09 7.26
N SER A 37 -11.07 -8.42 7.23
CA SER A 37 -10.06 -9.08 6.39
C SER A 37 -10.26 -8.83 4.88
N GLN A 38 -11.52 -8.79 4.41
CA GLN A 38 -11.82 -8.51 2.99
C GLN A 38 -11.44 -7.08 2.63
N TYR A 39 -11.72 -6.12 3.51
CA TYR A 39 -11.33 -4.73 3.29
C TYR A 39 -9.81 -4.54 3.38
N GLU A 40 -9.12 -5.24 4.27
CA GLU A 40 -7.65 -5.24 4.33
C GLU A 40 -7.01 -5.80 3.05
N ALA A 41 -7.53 -6.90 2.52
CA ALA A 41 -7.08 -7.45 1.24
C ALA A 41 -7.32 -6.46 0.08
N LYS A 42 -8.49 -5.79 0.08
CA LYS A 42 -8.77 -4.73 -0.90
C LYS A 42 -7.82 -3.54 -0.77
N LYS A 43 -7.52 -3.10 0.46
CA LYS A 43 -6.54 -2.02 0.73
C LYS A 43 -5.15 -2.38 0.18
N LEU A 44 -4.70 -3.63 0.41
CA LEU A 44 -3.43 -4.11 -0.11
C LEU A 44 -3.37 -4.03 -1.64
N LYS A 45 -4.43 -4.49 -2.32
CA LYS A 45 -4.52 -4.44 -3.79
C LYS A 45 -4.47 -3.00 -4.32
N LEU A 46 -5.22 -2.08 -3.71
CA LEU A 46 -5.21 -0.67 -4.11
C LEU A 46 -3.84 -0.01 -3.87
N MET A 47 -3.16 -0.37 -2.77
CA MET A 47 -1.81 0.12 -2.51
C MET A 47 -0.81 -0.39 -3.56
N ALA A 48 -0.88 -1.67 -3.94
CA ALA A 48 -0.03 -2.21 -5.01
C ALA A 48 -0.25 -1.46 -6.32
N GLN A 49 -1.51 -1.21 -6.70
CA GLN A 49 -1.85 -0.43 -7.89
C GLN A 49 -1.29 1.00 -7.85
N LEU A 50 -1.32 1.66 -6.69
CA LEU A 50 -0.76 2.99 -6.51
C LEU A 50 0.77 2.98 -6.64
N ILE A 51 1.43 1.98 -6.05
CA ILE A 51 2.89 1.81 -6.14
C ILE A 51 3.30 1.54 -7.59
N ASP A 52 2.62 0.63 -8.30
CA ASP A 52 2.88 0.32 -9.70
C ASP A 52 2.74 1.57 -10.58
N ALA A 53 1.71 2.38 -10.34
CA ALA A 53 1.48 3.61 -11.09
C ALA A 53 2.55 4.69 -10.83
N LEU A 54 3.06 4.78 -9.60
CA LEU A 54 4.15 5.70 -9.23
C LEU A 54 5.53 5.22 -9.71
N ALA A 55 5.72 3.90 -9.82
CA ALA A 55 6.93 3.27 -10.34
C ALA A 55 6.91 3.12 -11.88
N ALA A 56 5.78 3.40 -12.54
CA ALA A 56 5.65 3.28 -13.98
C ALA A 56 6.63 4.22 -14.72
N PRO A 57 7.23 3.82 -15.86
CA PRO A 57 8.28 4.59 -16.54
C PRO A 57 7.93 6.05 -16.89
N LYS A 58 6.64 6.37 -17.02
CA LYS A 58 6.15 7.72 -17.32
C LYS A 58 6.23 8.70 -16.13
N VAL A 59 6.29 8.17 -14.91
CA VAL A 59 6.22 8.90 -13.64
C VAL A 59 7.45 8.63 -12.76
N GLN A 60 8.11 7.49 -13.00
CA GLN A 60 9.28 7.02 -12.27
C GLN A 60 10.35 8.13 -12.17
N SER A 61 10.64 8.50 -10.92
CA SER A 61 11.60 9.54 -10.57
C SER A 61 11.99 9.37 -9.10
N GLU A 62 13.06 10.04 -8.66
CA GLU A 62 13.42 10.08 -7.24
C GLU A 62 12.25 10.57 -6.38
N GLN A 63 11.50 11.56 -6.87
CA GLN A 63 10.33 12.11 -6.17
C GLN A 63 9.20 11.08 -6.09
N SER A 64 8.96 10.29 -7.13
CA SER A 64 7.94 9.24 -7.07
C SER A 64 8.33 8.11 -6.09
N PHE A 65 9.62 7.77 -6.00
CA PHE A 65 10.12 6.84 -4.99
C PHE A 65 10.03 7.40 -3.57
N SER A 66 10.36 8.67 -3.34
CA SER A 66 10.14 9.32 -2.04
C SER A 66 8.66 9.29 -1.66
N LEU A 67 7.75 9.50 -2.63
CA LEU A 67 6.31 9.41 -2.38
C LEU A 67 5.88 7.98 -2.02
N ILE A 68 6.40 6.96 -2.71
CA ILE A 68 6.17 5.54 -2.36
C ILE A 68 6.66 5.27 -0.93
N GLN A 69 7.85 5.74 -0.57
CA GLN A 69 8.37 5.59 0.79
C GLN A 69 7.44 6.24 1.82
N MET A 70 6.98 7.47 1.59
CA MET A 70 6.03 8.15 2.48
C MET A 70 4.71 7.39 2.61
N LEU A 71 4.20 6.81 1.53
CA LEU A 71 2.98 5.99 1.54
C LEU A 71 3.16 4.73 2.39
N LEU A 72 4.27 4.00 2.18
CA LEU A 72 4.59 2.80 2.94
C LEU A 72 4.76 3.11 4.44
N SER A 73 5.51 4.16 4.78
CA SER A 73 5.68 4.58 6.18
C SER A 73 4.35 4.97 6.85
N LYS A 74 3.42 5.57 6.09
CA LYS A 74 2.11 5.97 6.62
C LYS A 74 1.17 4.79 6.83
N PHE A 75 1.05 3.90 5.85
CA PHE A 75 0.03 2.84 5.86
C PHE A 75 0.53 1.50 6.39
N TYR A 76 1.85 1.30 6.45
CA TYR A 76 2.53 0.10 6.93
C TYR A 76 3.69 0.46 7.88
N PRO A 77 3.45 1.24 8.95
CA PRO A 77 4.49 1.54 9.92
C PRO A 77 4.97 0.25 10.60
N ASN A 78 6.28 0.02 10.60
CA ASN A 78 6.98 -1.08 11.29
C ASN A 78 6.56 -2.50 10.88
N LYS A 79 7.04 -2.97 9.72
CA LYS A 79 6.90 -4.37 9.28
C LYS A 79 8.20 -5.00 8.78
N ILE A 80 9.32 -4.79 9.47
CA ILE A 80 10.47 -5.69 9.25
C ILE A 80 10.24 -6.94 10.08
N ASP A 81 9.47 -7.87 9.52
CA ASP A 81 9.34 -9.22 10.05
C ASP A 81 10.31 -10.14 9.30
N LYS A 82 11.50 -10.33 9.88
CA LYS A 82 12.56 -11.18 9.30
C LYS A 82 12.08 -12.60 9.00
N GLN A 83 11.10 -13.11 9.76
CA GLN A 83 10.53 -14.42 9.53
C GLN A 83 9.65 -14.42 8.28
N ALA A 84 8.82 -13.39 8.11
CA ALA A 84 8.03 -13.21 6.89
C ALA A 84 8.93 -13.06 5.64
N PHE A 85 10.07 -12.38 5.72
CA PHE A 85 11.01 -12.31 4.59
C PHE A 85 11.54 -13.69 4.19
N LYS A 86 11.89 -14.53 5.16
CA LYS A 86 12.38 -15.89 4.91
C LYS A 86 11.28 -16.80 4.32
N GLU A 87 10.07 -16.72 4.85
CA GLU A 87 8.92 -17.50 4.35
C GLU A 87 8.55 -17.14 2.90
N ASN A 88 8.81 -15.89 2.49
CA ASN A 88 8.56 -15.41 1.12
C ASN A 88 9.81 -15.49 0.21
N GLY A 89 10.93 -16.05 0.67
CA GLY A 89 12.17 -16.15 -0.11
C GLY A 89 12.80 -14.81 -0.50
N LEU A 90 12.59 -13.78 0.32
CA LEU A 90 13.11 -12.42 0.12
C LEU A 90 14.35 -12.13 0.99
N ASP A 91 14.83 -13.12 1.75
CA ASP A 91 15.99 -13.03 2.62
C ASP A 91 17.30 -12.81 1.85
N ASP A 92 17.45 -13.43 0.68
CA ASP A 92 18.58 -13.20 -0.22
C ASP A 92 18.65 -11.74 -0.68
N LEU A 93 17.50 -11.12 -0.97
CA LEU A 93 17.46 -9.70 -1.37
C LEU A 93 17.85 -8.78 -0.21
N MET A 94 17.42 -9.08 1.03
CA MET A 94 17.84 -8.29 2.19
C MET A 94 19.35 -8.35 2.45
N ALA A 95 20.04 -9.41 2.03
CA ALA A 95 21.48 -9.54 2.24
C ALA A 95 22.32 -8.67 1.28
N VAL A 96 21.74 -8.17 0.19
CA VAL A 96 22.44 -7.47 -0.90
C VAL A 96 22.18 -5.96 -0.89
N ILE A 97 21.16 -5.48 -0.18
CA ILE A 97 20.78 -4.06 -0.05
C ILE A 97 21.35 -3.48 1.24
#